data_AF-A0AAE6M9N5-F1
#
_entry.id   AF-A0AAE6M9N5-F1
#
_cell.length_a   1.000
_cell.length_b   1.000
_cell.length_c   1.000
_cell.angle_alpha   90.00
_cell.angle_beta   90.00
_cell.angle_gamma   90.00
#
_symmetry.space_group_name_H-M   'P 1'
#
loop_
_entity.id
_entity.type
_entity.pdbx_description
1 polymer ?
#
loop_
_entity_poly.entity_id
_entity_poly.type
_entity_poly.pdbx_seq_one_letter_code
_entity_poly.pdbx_strand_id
1 'polypeptide(L)'
;MSESEVITFLEDLANEYEPSNVSVFFANRTRLSAGKYQATIIIRTIPDMQKASRLTKRLMEEFINGRDIVFERSVMGFVEEKGLRVEDFEVSCEFDI
;
A
#
# COMPACT_ATOMS: atom_id res chain seq x y z
N MET A 1 10.47 -6.67 -10.50
CA MET A 1 9.05 -7.10 -10.32
C MET A 1 8.21 -6.25 -11.24
N SER A 2 7.19 -6.78 -11.89
CA SER A 2 6.31 -5.97 -12.75
C SER A 2 5.32 -5.16 -11.92
N GLU A 3 4.81 -4.07 -12.48
CA GLU A 3 3.80 -3.21 -11.85
C GLU A 3 2.56 -4.00 -11.39
N SER A 4 2.05 -4.88 -12.26
CA SER A 4 0.85 -5.67 -11.98
C SER A 4 1.08 -6.65 -10.82
N GLU A 5 2.27 -7.26 -10.75
CA GLU A 5 2.62 -8.16 -9.63
C GLU A 5 2.64 -7.41 -8.29
N VAL A 6 3.14 -6.17 -8.26
CA VAL A 6 3.14 -5.37 -7.03
C VAL A 6 1.72 -5.04 -6.58
N ILE A 7 0.85 -4.61 -7.50
CA ILE A 7 -0.55 -4.33 -7.16
C ILE A 7 -1.22 -5.58 -6.61
N THR A 8 -1.20 -6.68 -7.37
CA THR A 8 -1.90 -7.91 -6.97
C THR A 8 -1.38 -8.41 -5.63
N PHE A 9 -0.08 -8.35 -5.40
CA PHE A 9 0.50 -8.71 -4.12
C PHE A 9 -0.01 -7.85 -2.96
N LEU A 10 -0.05 -6.52 -3.13
CA LEU A 10 -0.52 -5.60 -2.09
C LEU A 10 -2.03 -5.71 -1.86
N GLU A 11 -2.80 -5.96 -2.91
CA GLU A 11 -4.23 -6.26 -2.82
C GLU A 11 -4.48 -7.55 -2.04
N ASP A 12 -3.77 -8.63 -2.37
CA ASP A 12 -3.88 -9.92 -1.66
C ASP A 12 -3.51 -9.75 -0.18
N LEU A 13 -2.39 -9.09 0.10
CA LEU A 13 -1.91 -8.83 1.46
C LEU A 13 -2.91 -7.99 2.28
N ALA A 14 -3.53 -6.99 1.67
CA ALA A 14 -4.53 -6.17 2.34
C ALA A 14 -5.89 -6.89 2.44
N ASN A 15 -6.24 -7.76 1.49
CA ASN A 15 -7.46 -8.56 1.51
C ASN A 15 -7.43 -9.70 2.52
N GLU A 16 -6.26 -10.31 2.80
CA GLU A 16 -6.08 -11.26 3.92
C GLU A 16 -6.51 -10.66 5.27
N TYR A 17 -6.56 -9.33 5.31
CA TYR A 17 -6.73 -8.55 6.51
C TYR A 17 -8.11 -7.86 6.59
N GLU A 18 -8.59 -7.30 5.48
CA GLU A 18 -9.92 -6.71 5.38
C GLU A 18 -10.50 -6.85 3.96
N PRO A 19 -11.13 -8.00 3.64
CA PRO A 19 -11.55 -8.35 2.27
C PRO A 19 -12.60 -7.42 1.64
N SER A 20 -13.26 -6.58 2.43
CA SER A 20 -14.45 -5.83 2.00
C SER A 20 -14.27 -4.32 1.97
N ASN A 21 -13.20 -3.78 2.56
CA ASN A 21 -13.02 -2.33 2.72
C ASN A 21 -11.59 -1.86 2.41
N VAL A 22 -10.91 -2.53 1.48
CA VAL A 22 -9.56 -2.17 1.04
C VAL A 22 -9.61 -1.56 -0.35
N SER A 23 -8.80 -0.54 -0.58
CA SER A 23 -8.53 -0.03 -1.93
C SER A 23 -7.03 0.19 -2.09
N VAL A 24 -6.45 -0.38 -3.14
CA VAL A 24 -5.02 -0.22 -3.47
C VAL A 24 -4.91 0.58 -4.75
N PHE A 25 -4.13 1.66 -4.75
CA PHE A 25 -3.96 2.50 -5.93
C PHE A 25 -2.64 3.27 -5.91
N PHE A 26 -2.16 3.65 -7.10
CA PHE A 26 -0.98 4.49 -7.24
C PHE A 26 -1.32 5.96 -6.96
N ALA A 27 -0.61 6.58 -6.02
CA ALA A 27 -0.65 8.02 -5.81
C ALA A 27 0.29 8.76 -6.76
N ASN A 28 1.48 8.19 -7.01
CA ASN A 28 2.48 8.80 -7.88
C ASN A 28 3.41 7.75 -8.49
N ARG A 29 4.02 8.07 -9.63
CA ARG A 29 5.08 7.29 -10.30
C ARG A 29 6.18 8.21 -10.80
N THR A 30 7.42 7.87 -10.49
CA THR A 30 8.61 8.59 -10.92
C THR A 30 9.53 7.64 -11.68
N ARG A 31 9.94 8.05 -12.89
CA ARG A 31 10.92 7.26 -13.67
C ARG A 31 12.31 7.43 -13.08
N LEU A 32 12.97 6.32 -12.76
CA LEU A 32 14.36 6.31 -12.28
C LEU A 32 15.34 6.16 -13.45
N SER A 33 15.06 5.24 -14.37
CA SER A 33 15.90 4.98 -15.56
C SER A 33 15.07 4.37 -16.70
N ALA A 34 15.72 3.85 -17.75
CA ALA A 34 15.01 3.12 -18.80
C ALA A 34 14.45 1.80 -18.25
N GLY A 35 13.13 1.65 -18.31
CA GLY A 35 12.42 0.46 -17.82
C GLY A 35 12.20 0.39 -16.31
N LYS A 36 12.75 1.32 -15.51
CA LYS A 36 12.66 1.28 -14.04
C LYS A 36 11.93 2.48 -13.46
N TYR A 37 10.97 2.21 -12.57
CA TYR A 37 10.12 3.21 -11.91
C TYR A 37 10.12 3.03 -10.41
N GLN A 38 9.97 4.15 -9.69
CA GLN A 38 9.59 4.19 -8.29
C GLN A 38 8.14 4.67 -8.20
N ALA A 39 7.33 4.05 -7.37
CA ALA A 39 5.96 4.48 -7.16
C ALA A 39 5.59 4.56 -5.69
N THR A 40 4.67 5.48 -5.41
CA THR A 40 3.97 5.55 -4.14
C THR A 40 2.60 4.91 -4.33
N ILE A 41 2.33 3.87 -3.55
CA ILE A 41 1.07 3.14 -3.52
C ILE A 41 0.37 3.46 -2.21
N ILE A 42 -0.94 3.65 -2.28
CA ILE A 42 -1.82 3.83 -1.13
C ILE A 42 -2.64 2.58 -0.96
N ILE A 43 -2.60 2.02 0.24
CA ILE A 43 -3.57 1.04 0.71
C ILE A 43 -4.52 1.79 1.64
N ARG A 44 -5.76 1.96 1.22
CA ARG A 44 -6.80 2.66 1.99
C ARG A 44 -7.71 1.66 2.67
N THR A 45 -7.91 1.82 3.98
CA THR A 45 -8.82 0.97 4.78
C THR A 45 -9.77 1.81 5.64
N ILE A 46 -10.76 1.15 6.25
CA ILE A 46 -11.50 1.73 7.38
C ILE A 46 -10.61 1.65 8.63
N PRO A 47 -10.56 2.70 9.48
CA PRO A 47 -9.71 2.69 10.66
C PRO A 47 -10.15 1.63 11.67
N ASP A 48 -9.22 0.75 12.01
CA ASP A 48 -9.35 -0.21 13.10
C ASP A 48 -7.94 -0.41 13.67
N MET A 49 -7.76 -0.11 14.96
CA MET A 49 -6.43 -0.04 15.56
C MET A 49 -5.71 -1.40 15.63
N GLN A 50 -6.44 -2.49 15.91
CA GLN A 50 -5.83 -3.82 16.01
C GLN A 50 -5.42 -4.33 14.66
N LYS A 51 -6.31 -4.11 13.70
CA LYS A 51 -6.03 -4.29 12.30
C LYS A 51 -4.78 -3.44 11.98
N ALA A 52 -4.80 -2.12 12.06
CA ALA A 52 -3.76 -1.26 11.49
C ALA A 52 -2.34 -1.67 11.90
N SER A 53 -2.18 -2.06 13.16
CA SER A 53 -0.93 -2.60 13.69
C SER A 53 -0.45 -3.88 12.99
N ARG A 54 -1.34 -4.82 12.68
CA ARG A 54 -1.00 -6.05 11.94
C ARG A 54 -0.61 -5.76 10.49
N LEU A 55 -1.36 -4.91 9.80
CA LEU A 55 -1.04 -4.55 8.40
C LEU A 55 0.31 -3.83 8.34
N THR A 56 0.54 -2.87 9.23
CA THR A 56 1.84 -2.18 9.36
C THR A 56 2.97 -3.17 9.56
N LYS A 57 2.82 -4.10 10.52
CA LYS A 57 3.84 -5.13 10.78
C LYS A 57 4.10 -5.98 9.54
N ARG A 58 3.05 -6.38 8.83
CA ARG A 58 3.17 -7.22 7.64
C ARG A 58 3.89 -6.49 6.51
N LEU A 59 3.55 -5.23 6.25
CA LEU A 59 4.24 -4.39 5.25
C LEU A 59 5.72 -4.21 5.58
N MET A 60 6.06 -4.02 6.86
CA MET A 60 7.46 -3.95 7.30
C MET A 60 8.19 -5.30 7.14
N GLU A 61 7.52 -6.42 7.40
CA GLU A 61 8.10 -7.77 7.19
C GLU A 61 8.45 -8.01 5.72
N GLU A 62 7.64 -7.53 4.77
CA GLU A 62 7.94 -7.70 3.34
C GLU A 62 9.25 -7.01 2.94
N PHE A 63 9.52 -5.81 3.47
CA PHE A 63 10.82 -5.15 3.29
C PHE A 63 11.96 -5.98 3.88
N ILE A 64 11.80 -6.46 5.12
CA ILE A 64 12.81 -7.28 5.82
C ILE A 64 13.10 -8.58 5.07
N ASN A 65 12.09 -9.16 4.42
CA ASN A 65 12.20 -10.37 3.62
C ASN A 65 12.79 -10.12 2.21
N GLY A 66 13.22 -8.88 1.92
CA GLY A 66 13.92 -8.54 0.69
C GLY A 66 13.02 -8.18 -0.49
N ARG A 67 11.73 -7.89 -0.26
CA ARG A 67 10.91 -7.23 -1.29
C ARG A 67 11.19 -5.73 -1.30
N ASP A 68 11.24 -5.15 -2.49
CA ASP A 68 11.34 -3.69 -2.71
C ASP A 68 9.99 -2.99 -2.44
N ILE A 69 9.43 -3.20 -1.24
CA ILE A 69 8.21 -2.57 -0.74
C ILE A 69 8.55 -1.94 0.61
N VAL A 70 8.56 -0.62 0.68
CA VAL A 70 8.95 0.14 1.87
C VAL A 70 7.70 0.78 2.46
N PHE A 71 7.35 0.42 3.69
CA PHE A 71 6.33 1.14 4.44
C PHE A 71 6.85 2.50 4.86
N GLU A 72 6.17 3.56 4.43
CA GLU A 72 6.57 4.96 4.71
C GLU A 72 5.85 5.48 5.95
N ARG A 73 4.52 5.43 5.95
CA ARG A 73 3.67 5.95 7.03
C ARG A 73 2.22 5.46 6.93
N SER A 74 1.49 5.59 8.03
CA SER A 74 0.03 5.54 8.07
C SER A 74 -0.53 6.92 8.42
N VAL A 75 -1.59 7.34 7.72
CA VAL A 75 -2.25 8.63 7.93
C VAL A 75 -3.76 8.45 8.04
N MET A 76 -4.33 9.02 9.09
CA MET A 76 -5.78 9.10 9.26
C MET A 76 -6.36 10.22 8.39
N GLY A 77 -7.32 9.87 7.54
CA GLY A 77 -8.01 10.78 6.64
C GLY A 77 -9.52 10.81 6.85
N PHE A 78 -10.17 11.78 6.19
CA PHE A 78 -11.62 11.87 6.11
C PHE A 78 -12.04 12.07 4.66
N VAL A 79 -12.90 11.18 4.16
CA VAL A 79 -13.48 11.26 2.82
C VAL A 79 -14.83 11.95 2.95
N GLU A 80 -14.85 13.27 2.74
CA GLU A 80 -16.03 14.12 2.93
C GLU A 80 -17.24 13.65 2.13
N GLU A 81 -17.05 13.30 0.85
CA GLU A 81 -18.10 12.83 -0.05
C GLU A 81 -18.85 11.60 0.48
N LYS A 82 -18.20 10.79 1.30
CA LYS A 82 -18.77 9.58 1.90
C LYS A 82 -19.10 9.74 3.38
N GLY A 83 -18.68 10.83 4.01
CA GLY A 83 -18.77 11.01 5.46
C GLY A 83 -17.99 9.95 6.26
N LEU A 84 -16.90 9.41 5.70
CA LEU A 84 -16.17 8.27 6.25
C LEU A 84 -14.76 8.66 6.70
N ARG A 85 -14.35 8.13 7.85
CA ARG A 85 -12.93 8.12 8.23
C ARG A 85 -12.25 6.96 7.52
N VAL A 86 -11.04 7.22 7.05
CA VAL A 86 -10.18 6.24 6.38
C VAL A 86 -8.79 6.27 7.00
N GLU A 87 -8.05 5.19 6.83
CA GLU A 87 -6.63 5.11 7.14
C GLU A 87 -5.89 4.76 5.86
N ASP A 88 -4.94 5.61 5.47
CA ASP A 88 -4.11 5.45 4.28
C ASP A 88 -2.72 5.00 4.69
N PHE A 89 -2.33 3.80 4.25
CA PHE A 89 -0.98 3.28 4.39
C PHE A 89 -0.21 3.61 3.11
N GLU A 90 0.81 4.45 3.23
CA GLU A 90 1.72 4.79 2.14
C GLU A 90 2.86 3.77 2.09
N VAL A 91 3.04 3.19 0.90
CA VAL A 91 4.13 2.27 0.57
C VAL A 91 4.87 2.77 -0.67
N SER A 92 6.19 2.74 -0.62
CA SER A 92 7.04 2.99 -1.79
C SER A 92 7.51 1.67 -2.38
N CYS A 93 7.50 1.53 -3.69
CA CYS A 93 8.05 0.36 -4.37
C CYS A 93 8.85 0.74 -5.61
N GLU A 94 9.78 -0.13 -6.00
CA GLU A 94 10.42 -0.07 -7.31
C GLU A 94 9.96 -1.24 -8.18
N PHE A 95 9.68 -0.97 -9.46
CA PHE A 95 9.30 -2.00 -10.42
C PHE A 95 9.83 -1.72 -11.81
N ASP A 96 9.87 -2.80 -12.59
CA ASP A 96 10.28 -2.82 -13.98
C ASP A 96 9.03 -2.81 -14.89
N ILE A 97 9.14 -2.22 -16.08
CA ILE A 97 8.14 -2.26 -17.17
C ILE A 97 8.74 -2.94 -18.39
#